data_AF-A0A520HRQ1-F1
#
_entry.id   AF-A0A520HRQ1-F1
#
_cell.length_a   1.000
_cell.length_b   1.000
_cell.length_c   1.000
_cell.angle_alpha   90.00
_cell.angle_beta   90.00
_cell.angle_gamma   90.00
#
_symmetry.space_group_name_H-M   'P 1'
#
loop_
_entity.id
_entity.type
_entity.pdbx_description
1 polymer ?
#
loop_
_entity_poly.entity_id
_entity_poly.type
_entity_poly.pdbx_seq_one_letter_code
_entity_poly.pdbx_strand_id
1 'polypeptide(L)' 'MDISKPCFFVGIGGSGMMPLAMILAGRGATVAGSDRNLDQG' A
#
# COMPACT_ATOMS: atom_id res chain seq x y z
N MET A 1 11.27 -14.49 -5.11
CA MET A 1 10.39 -13.82 -4.13
C MET A 1 8.97 -13.94 -4.65
N ASP A 2 8.11 -14.66 -3.94
CA ASP A 2 6.68 -14.70 -4.25
C ASP A 2 6.04 -13.36 -3.85
N ILE A 3 5.62 -12.59 -4.86
CA ILE A 3 5.00 -11.25 -4.70
C ILE A 3 3.54 -11.39 -4.27
N SER A 4 2.98 -12.60 -4.24
CA SER A 4 1.61 -12.88 -3.78
C SER A 4 1.41 -12.66 -2.28
N LYS A 5 2.49 -12.37 -1.52
CA LYS A 5 2.36 -12.06 -0.09
C LYS A 5 1.63 -10.73 0.10
N PRO A 6 0.57 -10.69 0.92
CA PRO A 6 -0.13 -9.44 1.20
C PRO A 6 0.81 -8.46 1.90
N CYS A 7 0.83 -7.22 1.43
CA CYS A 7 1.64 -6.12 1.96
C CYS A 7 0.74 -5.07 2.61
N PHE A 8 1.07 -4.65 3.84
CA PHE A 8 0.34 -3.61 4.55
C PHE A 8 1.18 -2.34 4.70
N PHE A 9 0.69 -1.21 4.22
CA PHE A 9 1.35 0.09 4.27
C PHE A 9 0.74 0.97 5.36
N VAL A 10 1.55 1.42 6.32
CA VAL A 10 1.14 2.42 7.32
C VAL A 10 1.36 3.82 6.72
N GLY A 11 0.30 4.59 6.54
CA GLY A 11 0.35 5.89 5.85
C GLY A 11 0.40 5.76 4.32
N ILE A 12 -0.44 4.89 3.74
CA ILE A 12 -0.41 4.53 2.32
C ILE A 12 -0.63 5.71 1.36
N GLY A 13 -1.39 6.73 1.76
CA GLY A 13 -1.65 7.93 0.96
C GLY A 13 -0.53 8.97 1.00
N GLY A 14 0.55 8.75 1.74
CA GLY A 14 1.75 9.58 1.68
C GLY A 14 2.40 9.55 0.29
N SER A 15 2.95 10.67 -0.17
CA SER A 15 3.52 10.84 -1.52
C SER A 15 4.65 9.87 -1.86
N GLY A 16 5.37 9.34 -0.87
CA GLY A 16 6.38 8.29 -1.06
C GLY A 16 5.81 6.87 -1.02
N MET A 17 4.72 6.64 -0.27
CA MET A 17 4.15 5.31 -0.05
C MET A 17 3.20 4.90 -1.17
N MET A 18 2.41 5.84 -1.70
CA MET A 18 1.47 5.58 -2.80
C MET A 18 2.15 5.02 -4.07
N PRO A 19 3.27 5.60 -4.56
CA PRO A 19 3.97 5.03 -5.71
C PRO A 19 4.50 3.61 -5.46
N LEU A 20 4.99 3.32 -4.25
CA LEU A 20 5.47 1.99 -3.88
C LEU A 20 4.33 0.97 -3.82
N ALA A 21 3.19 1.35 -3.24
CA ALA A 21 1.98 0.55 -3.23
C ALA A 21 1.49 0.22 -4.65
N MET A 22 1.49 1.20 -5.56
CA MET A 22 1.13 0.99 -6.96
C MET A 22 2.08 0.03 -7.70
N ILE A 23 3.38 0.12 -7.45
CA ILE A 23 4.37 -0.80 -8.06
C ILE A 23 4.10 -2.25 -7.62
N LEU A 24 3.81 -2.47 -6.33
CA LEU A 24 3.50 -3.81 -5.82
C LEU A 24 2.17 -4.33 -6.37
N ALA A 25 1.13 -3.50 -6.40
CA ALA A 25 -0.16 -3.86 -6.98
C ALA A 25 -0.03 -4.21 -8.48
N GLY A 26 0.72 -3.41 -9.26
CA GLY A 26 1.00 -3.69 -10.68
C GLY A 26 1.83 -4.96 -10.91
N ARG A 27 2.52 -5.47 -9.89
CA ARG A 27 3.24 -6.75 -9.91
C ARG A 27 2.38 -7.93 -9.41
N GLY A 28 1.10 -7.70 -9.12
CA GLY A 28 0.17 -8.73 -8.66
C GLY A 28 0.17 -8.96 -7.14
N ALA A 29 0.79 -8.08 -6.35
CA ALA A 29 0.71 -8.16 -4.90
C ALA A 29 -0.66 -7.68 -4.41
N THR A 30 -1.17 -8.33 -3.37
CA THR A 30 -2.28 -7.77 -2.58
C THR A 30 -1.75 -6.66 -1.69
N VAL A 31 -2.24 -5.44 -1.85
CA VAL A 31 -1.82 -4.29 -1.06
C VAL A 31 -2.99 -3.75 -0.24
N ALA A 32 -2.77 -3.56 1.05
CA ALA A 32 -3.66 -2.87 1.97
C ALA A 32 -2.88 -1.79 2.73
N GLY A 33 -3.57 -0.89 3.40
CA GLY A 33 -2.88 0.11 4.23
C GLY A 33 -3.82 0.99 5.00
N SER A 34 -3.26 1.68 5.99
CA SER A 34 -3.94 2.74 6.75
C SER A 34 -3.51 4.11 6.23
N ASP A 35 -4.36 5.12 6.39
CA ASP A 35 -4.01 6.50 6.09
C ASP A 35 -4.79 7.43 7.01
N ARG A 36 -4.10 8.30 7.76
CA ARG A 36 -4.75 9.19 8.73
C ARG A 36 -5.72 10.18 8.09
N ASN A 37 -5.52 10.54 6.82
CA ASN A 37 -6.40 11.45 6.08
C ASN A 37 -7.66 10.73 5.57
N LEU A 38 -7.62 9.39 5.45
CA LEU A 38 -8.77 8.54 5.12
C LEU A 38 -9.46 7.97 6.38
N ASP A 39 -8.71 7.79 7.46
CA ASP A 39 -9.14 7.23 8.74
C ASP A 39 -9.68 8.30 9.72
N GLN A 40 -10.16 9.46 9.21
CA GLN A 40 -10.71 10.51 10.07
C GLN A 40 -12.04 10.08 10.71
N GLY A 41 -11.93 9.39 11.85
CA GLY A 41 -12.92 9.35 12.93
C GLY A 41 -12.49 10.22 14.10
#